data_AF-A0A955JNU9-F1
#
_entry.id   AF-A0A955JNU9-F1
#
_cell.length_a   1.000
_cell.length_b   1.000
_cell.length_c   1.000
_cell.angle_alpha   90.00
_cell.angle_beta   90.00
_cell.angle_gamma   90.00
#
_symmetry.space_group_name_H-M   'P 1'
#
loop_
_entity.id
_entity.type
_entity.pdbx_description
1 polymer ?
#
loop_
_entity_poly.entity_id
_entity_poly.type
_entity_poly.pdbx_seq_one_letter_code
_entity_poly.pdbx_strand_id
1 'polypeptide(L)'
;ALNTVINANLGSGVNPDFSLRRTTPTTNVLFTSPLEIIDVAIVLLLTLRTVVSKGNLTISGDFPLNAGDTIVLTYTADGLTYTLNFSNPGTTLNIYRIR
;
A
#
# COMPACT_ATOMS: atom_id res chain seq x y z
N ALA A 1 -4.60 27.85 9.19
CA ALA A 1 -5.08 26.62 8.53
C ALA A 1 -3.87 25.81 8.10
N LEU A 2 -3.82 24.51 8.41
CA LEU A 2 -2.84 23.62 7.79
C LEU A 2 -3.24 23.51 6.31
N ASN A 3 -2.56 24.24 5.43
CA ASN A 3 -2.72 24.07 3.98
C ASN A 3 -2.07 22.74 3.59
N THR A 4 -2.82 21.65 3.64
CA THR A 4 -2.44 20.41 2.98
C THR A 4 -2.59 20.63 1.48
N VAL A 5 -1.47 20.83 0.79
CA VAL A 5 -1.43 20.88 -0.67
C VAL A 5 -1.77 19.49 -1.18
N ILE A 6 -2.89 19.38 -1.89
CA ILE A 6 -3.23 18.17 -2.64
C ILE A 6 -2.43 18.23 -3.95
N ASN A 7 -1.34 17.47 -4.03
CA ASN A 7 -0.65 17.25 -5.29
C ASN A 7 -1.46 16.22 -6.11
N ALA A 8 -2.43 16.71 -6.88
CA ALA A 8 -3.33 15.90 -7.70
C ALA A 8 -2.67 15.54 -9.04
N ASN A 9 -1.78 14.54 -9.05
CA ASN A 9 -0.98 14.20 -10.23
C ASN A 9 -1.01 12.70 -10.58
N LEU A 10 -1.99 11.92 -10.12
CA LEU A 10 -2.08 10.51 -10.53
C LEU A 10 -2.71 10.39 -11.91
N GLY A 11 -1.98 9.77 -12.84
CA GLY A 11 -2.52 9.43 -14.15
C GLY A 11 -3.64 8.39 -14.06
N SER A 12 -4.49 8.35 -15.10
CA SER A 12 -5.51 7.31 -15.21
C SER A 12 -4.83 5.93 -15.23
N GLY A 13 -5.18 5.07 -14.28
CA GLY A 13 -4.64 3.71 -14.19
C GLY A 13 -3.47 3.53 -13.22
N VAL A 14 -2.97 4.60 -12.59
CA VAL A 14 -2.00 4.50 -11.50
C VAL A 14 -2.70 4.03 -10.23
N ASN A 15 -2.41 2.80 -9.78
CA ASN A 15 -2.99 2.15 -8.62
C ASN A 15 -1.91 1.42 -7.79
N PRO A 16 -1.04 2.15 -7.09
CA PRO A 16 -0.01 1.54 -6.24
C PRO A 16 -0.61 0.66 -5.13
N ASP A 17 0.13 -0.37 -4.75
CA ASP A 17 -0.29 -1.33 -3.74
C ASP A 17 0.86 -1.76 -2.82
N PHE A 18 0.48 -2.27 -1.65
CA PHE A 18 1.34 -3.09 -0.83
C PHE A 18 0.90 -4.55 -0.94
N SER A 19 1.86 -5.45 -1.04
CA SER A 19 1.61 -6.89 -1.05
C SER A 19 2.48 -7.63 -0.06
N LEU A 20 1.86 -8.51 0.72
CA LEU A 20 2.58 -9.50 1.52
C LEU A 20 2.78 -10.75 0.67
N ARG A 21 4.03 -11.18 0.51
CA ARG A 21 4.40 -12.26 -0.42
C ARG A 21 5.26 -13.28 0.28
N ARG A 22 4.99 -14.56 0.03
CA ARG A 22 5.98 -15.62 0.22
C ARG A 22 6.94 -15.59 -0.96
N THR A 23 8.24 -15.67 -0.71
CA THR A 23 9.30 -15.67 -1.74
C THR A 23 10.04 -17.00 -1.82
N THR A 24 9.94 -17.84 -0.80
CA THR A 24 10.58 -19.17 -0.72
C THR A 24 9.62 -20.12 0.01
N PRO A 25 9.52 -21.39 -0.42
CA PRO A 25 10.20 -22.01 -1.56
C PRO A 25 9.60 -21.64 -2.92
N THR A 26 8.34 -21.19 -2.94
CA THR A 26 7.65 -20.71 -4.12
C THR A 26 7.16 -19.29 -3.89
N THR A 27 7.14 -18.50 -4.96
CA THR A 27 6.61 -17.14 -4.87
C THR A 27 5.08 -17.19 -4.92
N ASN A 28 4.43 -16.65 -3.88
CA ASN A 28 2.98 -16.50 -3.84
C ASN A 28 2.59 -15.19 -3.13
N VAL A 29 1.55 -14.53 -3.63
CA VAL A 29 0.95 -13.37 -2.96
C VAL A 29 0.00 -13.90 -1.87
N LEU A 30 0.26 -13.51 -0.63
CA LEU A 30 -0.58 -13.85 0.52
C LEU A 30 -1.68 -12.82 0.72
N PHE A 31 -1.37 -11.55 0.47
CA PHE A 31 -2.30 -10.43 0.64
C PHE A 31 -1.89 -9.25 -0.24
N THR A 32 -2.87 -8.49 -0.71
CA THR A 32 -2.68 -7.23 -1.43
C THR A 32 -3.59 -6.16 -0.84
N SER A 33 -3.05 -4.96 -0.63
CA SER A 33 -3.77 -3.77 -0.21
C SER A 33 -3.44 -2.62 -1.15
N PRO A 34 -4.43 -2.10 -1.89
CA PRO A 34 -4.27 -0.82 -2.59
C PRO A 34 -3.92 0.30 -1.61
N LEU A 35 -3.16 1.28 -2.07
CA LEU A 35 -3.06 2.57 -1.38
C LEU A 35 -4.39 3.32 -1.49
N GLU A 36 -4.72 4.08 -0.46
CA GLU A 36 -5.91 4.92 -0.49
C GLU A 36 -5.73 6.06 -1.49
N ILE A 37 -6.64 6.11 -2.45
CA ILE A 37 -6.71 7.10 -3.50
C ILE A 37 -8.03 7.85 -3.37
N ILE A 38 -7.98 9.17 -3.49
CA ILE A 38 -9.15 10.04 -3.57
C ILE A 38 -9.32 10.46 -5.03
N ASP A 39 -10.48 10.17 -5.59
CA ASP A 39 -10.95 10.66 -6.87
C ASP A 39 -11.96 11.80 -6.64
N VAL A 40 -11.67 12.99 -7.17
CA VAL A 40 -12.56 14.15 -7.14
C VAL A 40 -13.00 14.45 -8.57
N ALA A 41 -14.27 14.22 -8.86
CA ALA A 41 -14.86 14.50 -10.16
C ALA A 41 -15.51 15.90 -10.17
N ILE A 42 -15.05 16.75 -11.09
CA ILE A 42 -15.74 17.96 -11.51
C ILE A 42 -16.54 17.58 -12.76
N VAL A 43 -17.86 17.50 -12.59
CA VAL A 43 -18.81 17.00 -13.60
C VAL A 43 -18.51 17.60 -14.98
N LEU A 44 -18.29 16.71 -15.96
CA LEU A 44 -18.02 17.02 -17.38
C LEU A 44 -16.74 17.83 -17.68
N LEU A 45 -15.85 18.05 -16.71
CA LEU A 45 -14.66 18.87 -16.90
C LEU A 45 -13.36 18.15 -16.59
N LEU A 46 -13.25 17.56 -15.40
CA LEU A 46 -11.98 17.04 -14.90
C LEU A 46 -12.20 16.02 -13.79
N THR A 47 -11.38 14.97 -13.79
CA THR A 47 -11.22 14.08 -12.63
C THR A 47 -9.82 14.28 -12.06
N LEU A 48 -9.73 14.68 -10.80
CA LEU A 48 -8.49 14.79 -10.07
C LEU A 48 -8.30 13.55 -9.21
N ARG A 49 -7.15 12.90 -9.34
CA ARG A 49 -6.79 11.71 -8.57
C ARG A 49 -5.53 11.99 -7.76
N THR A 50 -5.56 11.61 -6.48
CA THR A 50 -4.43 11.84 -5.55
C THR A 50 -4.35 10.74 -4.51
N VAL A 51 -3.14 10.48 -4.00
CA VAL A 51 -2.94 9.60 -2.83
C VAL A 51 -3.22 10.37 -1.54
N VAL A 52 -3.72 9.69 -0.52
CA VAL A 52 -3.81 10.28 0.83
C VAL A 52 -2.39 10.57 1.34
N SER A 53 -2.11 11.81 1.72
CA SER A 53 -0.76 12.27 2.09
C SER A 53 -0.22 11.66 3.38
N LYS A 54 -1.11 11.17 4.25
CA LYS A 54 -0.79 10.46 5.48
C LYS A 54 -1.88 9.46 5.80
N GLY A 55 -1.50 8.20 5.97
CA GLY A 55 -2.40 7.13 6.37
C GLY A 55 -1.66 6.10 7.22
N ASN A 56 -2.42 5.19 7.82
CA ASN A 56 -1.88 4.01 8.46
C ASN A 56 -2.27 2.80 7.60
N LEU A 57 -1.30 1.97 7.22
CA LEU A 57 -1.58 0.67 6.63
C LEU A 57 -1.61 -0.37 7.75
N THR A 58 -2.75 -1.02 7.95
CA THR A 58 -2.87 -2.16 8.86
C THR A 58 -3.13 -3.42 8.04
N ILE A 59 -2.21 -4.38 8.13
CA ILE A 59 -2.37 -5.70 7.52
C ILE A 59 -2.58 -6.69 8.66
N SER A 60 -3.71 -7.38 8.65
CA SER A 60 -4.05 -8.40 9.64
C SER A 60 -4.68 -9.60 8.93
N GLY A 61 -4.24 -10.79 9.28
CA GLY A 61 -4.80 -12.02 8.74
C GLY A 61 -3.99 -13.22 9.16
N ASP A 62 -4.61 -14.38 9.01
CA ASP A 62 -4.02 -15.67 9.36
C ASP A 62 -3.51 -16.31 8.07
N PHE A 63 -2.19 -16.44 7.97
CA PHE A 63 -1.54 -17.02 6.79
C PHE A 63 -0.81 -18.30 7.20
N PRO A 64 -1.14 -19.47 6.62
CA PRO A 64 -0.45 -20.71 6.95
C PRO A 64 0.98 -20.64 6.42
N LEU A 65 1.97 -20.70 7.31
CA LEU A 65 3.39 -20.76 6.99
C LEU A 65 3.97 -22.12 7.40
N ASN A 66 4.83 -22.67 6.54
CA ASN A 66 5.60 -23.87 6.81
C ASN A 66 7.03 -23.52 7.25
N ALA A 67 7.72 -24.49 7.85
CA ALA A 67 9.13 -24.32 8.18
C ALA A 67 9.96 -24.03 6.91
N GLY A 68 10.77 -22.98 6.96
CA GLY A 68 11.59 -22.53 5.82
C GLY A 68 10.90 -21.53 4.88
N ASP A 69 9.62 -21.18 5.12
CA ASP A 69 8.96 -20.11 4.36
C ASP A 69 9.61 -18.75 4.66
N THR A 70 9.90 -17.99 3.61
CA THR A 70 10.30 -16.57 3.73
C THR A 70 9.19 -15.69 3.22
N ILE A 71 8.80 -14.67 4.01
CA ILE A 71 7.81 -13.67 3.63
C ILE A 71 8.43 -12.28 3.55
N VAL A 72 7.88 -11.43 2.70
CA VAL A 72 8.29 -10.04 2.52
C VAL A 72 7.06 -9.16 2.30
N LEU A 73 7.12 -7.93 2.82
CA LEU A 73 6.19 -6.87 2.46
C LEU A 73 6.81 -6.06 1.32
N THR A 74 6.16 -6.05 0.16
CA THR A 74 6.58 -5.28 -1.01
C THR A 74 5.65 -4.10 -1.28
N TYR A 75 6.22 -3.03 -1.78
CA TYR A 75 5.51 -1.88 -2.32
C TYR A 75 5.66 -1.85 -3.85
N THR A 76 4.55 -1.78 -4.58
CA THR A 76 4.51 -1.60 -6.03
C THR A 76 4.01 -0.20 -6.33
N ALA A 77 4.86 0.63 -6.94
CA ALA A 77 4.52 2.03 -7.18
C ALA A 77 3.49 2.23 -8.30
N ASP A 78 3.38 1.30 -9.27
CA ASP A 78 2.44 1.38 -10.39
C ASP A 78 2.38 2.78 -11.08
N GLY A 79 3.54 3.43 -11.24
CA GLY A 79 3.63 4.77 -11.82
C GLY A 79 3.47 5.94 -10.84
N LEU A 80 3.29 5.69 -9.53
CA LEU A 80 3.39 6.71 -8.49
C LEU A 80 4.82 7.28 -8.46
N THR A 81 4.95 8.55 -8.80
CA THR A 81 6.24 9.28 -8.75
C THR A 81 6.50 9.92 -7.40
N TYR A 82 5.48 10.04 -6.55
CA TYR A 82 5.63 10.57 -5.20
C TYR A 82 6.40 9.59 -4.31
N THR A 83 7.40 10.10 -3.58
CA THR A 83 8.16 9.28 -2.64
C THR A 83 7.34 9.03 -1.38
N LEU A 84 7.09 7.75 -1.07
CA LEU A 84 6.51 7.37 0.21
C LEU A 84 7.59 7.43 1.29
N ASN A 85 7.32 8.22 2.34
CA ASN A 85 8.19 8.31 3.50
C ASN A 85 7.60 7.50 4.65
N PHE A 86 8.25 6.40 5.03
CA PHE A 86 7.85 5.55 6.15
C PHE A 86 8.46 6.04 7.48
N SER A 87 8.56 7.35 7.66
CA SER A 87 9.45 8.04 8.62
C SER A 87 9.05 7.94 10.10
N ASN A 88 8.33 6.91 10.51
CA ASN A 88 7.96 6.69 11.92
C ASN A 88 8.50 5.34 12.43
N PRO A 89 8.98 5.21 13.68
CA PRO A 89 9.34 3.93 14.30
C PRO A 89 8.16 2.94 14.46
N GLY A 90 6.99 3.25 13.91
CA GLY A 90 5.73 2.51 14.07
C GLY A 90 5.52 1.38 13.07
N THR A 91 6.44 1.10 12.15
CA THR A 91 6.37 -0.09 11.29
C THR A 91 6.69 -1.33 12.12
N THR A 92 5.68 -1.85 12.82
CA THR A 92 5.78 -3.08 13.60
C THR A 92 5.11 -4.22 12.85
N LEU A 93 5.86 -5.28 12.54
CA LEU A 93 5.30 -6.52 12.03
C LEU A 93 5.15 -7.50 13.20
N ASN A 94 3.90 -7.74 13.63
CA ASN A 94 3.59 -8.73 14.65
C ASN A 94 3.24 -10.06 13.98
N ILE A 95 4.07 -11.09 14.19
CA ILE A 95 3.80 -12.45 13.71
C ILE A 95 3.53 -13.32 14.93
N TYR A 96 2.33 -13.90 15.00
CA TYR A 96 1.94 -14.82 16.05
C TYR A 96 1.58 -16.19 15.48
N ARG A 97 1.92 -17.24 16.22
CA ARG A 97 1.46 -18.60 15.93
C ARG A 97 0.05 -18.78 16.44
N ILE A 98 -0.84 -19.26 15.58
CA ILE A 98 -2.22 -19.61 15.92
C ILE A 98 -2.28 -21.10 16.19
N ARG A 99 -3.00 -21.50 17.23
CA ARG A 99 -3.16 -22.90 17.64
C ARG A 99 -4.55 -23.40 17.32
#